data_AF-A0A6J6EA81-F1
#
_entry.id   AF-A0A6J6EA81-F1
#
_cell.length_a   1.000
_cell.length_b   1.000
_cell.length_c   1.000
_cell.angle_alpha   90.00
_cell.angle_beta   90.00
_cell.angle_gamma   90.00
#
_symmetry.space_group_name_H-M   'P 1'
#
loop_
_entity.id
_entity.type
_entity.pdbx_description
1 polymer ?
#
loop_
_entity_poly.entity_id
_entity_poly.type
_entity_poly.pdbx_seq_one_letter_code
_entity_poly.pdbx_strand_id
1 'polypeptide(L)'
;MKTPGSSPDEKMTSNSFLYRQTPNLITSARLALVPVVLYMLLEFWSDPWLRFIAMLILILAASTDGLDGAIARRRSLVTNLGKILDPIADKALLGGSLIVLSILEAVPWTATVIILVRELGITVYRLAVIKKKVIAASGGGKFKTVMQIVAVCLVIAPFGFLGEWYLILTQVVLWFTVALTVWTGVQYLWPKK
;
A
#
# COMPACT_ATOMS: atom_id res chain seq x y z
N MET A 1 47.28 10.60 -26.61
CA MET A 1 46.51 9.87 -25.59
C MET A 1 45.06 9.82 -26.03
N LYS A 2 44.60 8.67 -26.56
CA LYS A 2 43.20 8.43 -26.92
C LYS A 2 42.57 7.66 -25.77
N THR A 3 41.53 8.21 -25.15
CA THR A 3 40.72 7.50 -24.15
C THR A 3 40.08 6.26 -24.82
N PRO A 4 40.15 5.06 -24.22
CA PRO A 4 39.52 3.89 -24.80
C PRO A 4 37.99 4.05 -24.70
N GLY A 5 37.33 4.14 -25.85
CA GLY A 5 35.88 4.13 -25.94
C GLY A 5 35.34 2.74 -25.58
N SER A 6 34.45 2.69 -24.59
CA SER A 6 33.70 1.50 -24.17
C SER A 6 33.08 0.76 -25.38
N SER A 7 33.23 -0.56 -25.41
CA SER A 7 32.76 -1.42 -26.51
C SER A 7 31.23 -1.50 -26.62
N PRO A 8 30.65 -1.79 -27.81
CA PRO A 8 29.20 -1.91 -28.00
C PRO A 8 28.52 -2.97 -27.11
N ASP A 9 29.22 -4.07 -26.83
CA ASP A 9 28.72 -5.20 -26.03
C ASP A 9 28.62 -4.86 -24.53
N GLU A 10 29.48 -3.97 -24.04
CA GLU A 10 29.48 -3.46 -22.67
C GLU A 10 28.27 -2.52 -22.40
N LYS A 11 27.85 -1.76 -23.42
CA LYS A 11 26.63 -0.92 -23.35
C LYS A 11 25.35 -1.76 -23.41
N MET A 12 25.32 -2.87 -24.15
CA MET A 12 24.16 -3.78 -24.20
C MET A 12 23.96 -4.57 -22.89
N THR A 13 25.05 -5.00 -22.26
CA THR A 13 25.01 -5.69 -20.96
C THR A 13 24.64 -4.75 -19.80
N SER A 14 25.16 -3.51 -19.80
CA SER A 14 24.80 -2.50 -18.79
C SER A 14 23.33 -2.08 -18.86
N ASN A 15 22.80 -1.83 -20.06
CA ASN A 15 21.38 -1.49 -20.25
C ASN A 15 20.45 -2.64 -19.86
N SER A 16 20.82 -3.90 -20.12
CA SER A 16 20.01 -5.06 -19.74
C SER A 16 20.04 -5.37 -18.24
N PHE A 17 21.13 -5.04 -17.54
CA PHE A 17 21.23 -5.14 -16.08
C PHE A 17 20.38 -4.08 -15.37
N LEU A 18 20.49 -2.81 -15.77
CA LEU A 18 19.65 -1.71 -15.25
C LEU A 18 18.15 -1.94 -15.56
N TYR A 19 17.86 -2.51 -16.73
CA TYR A 19 16.50 -2.87 -17.16
C TYR A 19 15.89 -4.05 -16.40
N ARG A 20 16.71 -4.97 -15.85
CA ARG A 20 16.23 -6.06 -14.99
C ARG A 20 15.99 -5.64 -13.54
N GLN A 21 16.61 -4.55 -13.08
CA GLN A 21 16.51 -4.09 -11.69
C GLN A 21 15.42 -3.04 -11.43
N THR A 22 14.84 -2.47 -12.47
CA THR A 22 13.83 -1.39 -12.38
C THR A 22 12.58 -1.75 -11.55
N PRO A 23 11.99 -2.97 -11.66
CA PRO A 23 10.87 -3.36 -10.81
C PRO A 23 11.28 -3.47 -9.33
N ASN A 24 12.50 -3.95 -9.08
CA ASN A 24 13.04 -4.10 -7.73
C ASN A 24 13.28 -2.74 -7.08
N LEU A 25 13.69 -1.73 -7.87
CA LEU A 25 13.98 -0.38 -7.38
C LEU A 25 12.72 0.33 -6.88
N ILE A 26 11.59 0.17 -7.57
CA ILE A 26 10.33 0.84 -7.22
C ILE A 26 9.71 0.21 -5.98
N THR A 27 9.61 -1.12 -5.91
CA THR A 27 9.13 -1.81 -4.70
C THR A 27 10.04 -1.52 -3.50
N SER A 28 11.36 -1.46 -3.71
CA SER A 28 12.32 -1.09 -2.64
C SER A 28 12.20 0.37 -2.23
N ALA A 29 12.00 1.29 -3.18
CA ALA A 29 11.74 2.70 -2.90
C ALA A 29 10.45 2.86 -2.09
N ARG A 30 9.37 2.15 -2.45
CA ARG A 30 8.13 2.16 -1.66
C ARG A 30 8.34 1.65 -0.26
N LEU A 31 9.04 0.52 -0.11
CA LEU A 31 9.38 -0.04 1.20
C LEU A 31 10.20 0.95 2.04
N ALA A 32 11.08 1.73 1.42
CA ALA A 32 11.81 2.81 2.08
C ALA A 32 10.92 4.03 2.42
N LEU A 33 9.87 4.31 1.64
CA LEU A 33 8.91 5.37 1.94
C LEU A 33 7.99 5.04 3.11
N VAL A 34 7.71 3.77 3.38
CA VAL A 34 6.88 3.36 4.54
C VAL A 34 7.40 3.95 5.86
N PRO A 35 8.63 3.67 6.32
CA PRO A 35 9.12 4.23 7.59
C PRO A 35 9.19 5.75 7.57
N VAL A 36 9.44 6.38 6.42
CA VAL A 36 9.42 7.84 6.28
C VAL A 36 8.02 8.39 6.57
N VAL A 37 6.98 7.84 5.94
CA VAL A 37 5.59 8.28 6.17
C VAL A 37 5.20 8.06 7.63
N LEU A 38 5.49 6.89 8.20
CA LEU A 38 5.13 6.60 9.60
C LEU A 38 5.84 7.53 10.58
N TYR A 39 7.13 7.79 10.37
CA TYR A 39 7.90 8.74 11.17
C TYR A 39 7.33 10.15 11.07
N MET A 40 7.02 10.61 9.85
CA MET A 40 6.45 11.94 9.66
C MET A 40 5.10 12.10 10.36
N LEU A 41 4.25 11.06 10.32
CA LEU A 41 2.97 11.09 11.02
C LEU A 41 3.14 11.12 12.54
N LEU A 42 4.10 10.39 13.10
CA LEU A 42 4.35 10.36 14.55
C LEU A 42 4.93 11.68 15.06
N GLU A 43 5.99 12.17 14.41
CA GLU A 43 6.75 13.33 14.90
C GLU A 43 6.09 14.66 14.55
N PHE A 44 5.47 14.75 13.37
CA PHE A 44 4.97 16.01 12.82
C PHE A 44 3.44 16.06 12.72
N TRP A 45 2.72 15.28 13.53
CA TRP A 45 1.25 15.25 13.53
C TRP A 45 0.60 16.63 13.72
N SER A 46 1.21 17.46 14.58
CA SER A 46 0.72 18.78 14.94
C SER A 46 1.03 19.86 13.90
N ASP A 47 1.93 19.60 12.94
CA ASP A 47 2.26 20.54 11.86
C ASP A 47 1.39 20.24 10.63
N PRO A 48 0.44 21.13 10.28
CA PRO A 48 -0.47 20.91 9.15
C PRO A 48 0.26 20.72 7.81
N TRP A 49 1.36 21.43 7.59
CA TRP A 49 2.09 21.42 6.34
C TRP A 49 2.87 20.12 6.17
N LEU A 50 3.61 19.71 7.20
CA LEU A 50 4.34 18.44 7.19
C LEU A 50 3.39 17.23 7.14
N ARG A 51 2.25 17.33 7.81
CA ARG A 51 1.19 16.31 7.73
C ARG A 51 0.59 16.20 6.34
N PHE A 52 0.38 17.32 5.65
CA PHE A 52 -0.04 17.32 4.25
C PHE A 52 1.00 16.67 3.33
N ILE A 53 2.29 16.96 3.54
CA ILE A 53 3.38 16.32 2.78
C ILE A 53 3.39 14.80 3.03
N ALA A 54 3.24 14.36 4.27
CA ALA A 54 3.16 12.94 4.60
C ALA A 54 2.00 12.24 3.86
N MET A 55 0.84 12.90 3.77
CA MET A 55 -0.30 12.42 2.97
C MET A 55 0.05 12.30 1.48
N LEU A 56 0.70 13.31 0.89
CA LEU A 56 1.11 13.26 -0.51
C LEU A 56 2.08 12.11 -0.79
N ILE A 57 3.07 11.90 0.09
CA ILE A 57 4.01 10.78 0.00
C ILE A 57 3.27 9.45 0.10
N LEU A 58 2.31 9.32 1.02
CA LEU A 58 1.47 8.13 1.14
C LEU A 58 0.69 7.85 -0.14
N ILE A 59 0.07 8.87 -0.75
CA ILE A 59 -0.66 8.74 -2.03
C ILE A 59 0.27 8.28 -3.15
N LEU A 60 1.46 8.88 -3.25
CA LEU A 60 2.46 8.49 -4.25
C LEU A 60 2.93 7.03 -4.04
N ALA A 61 3.23 6.65 -2.80
CA ALA A 61 3.63 5.30 -2.45
C ALA A 61 2.52 4.27 -2.73
N ALA A 62 1.25 4.60 -2.48
CA ALA A 62 0.11 3.72 -2.74
C ALA A 62 -0.27 3.63 -4.23
N SER A 63 -0.11 4.72 -5.00
CA SER A 63 -0.46 4.76 -6.43
C SER A 63 0.59 4.10 -7.33
N THR A 64 1.87 4.19 -6.96
CA THR A 64 2.98 3.54 -7.69
C THR A 64 2.84 2.00 -7.71
N ASP A 65 2.21 1.40 -6.70
CA ASP A 65 1.94 -0.04 -6.67
C ASP A 65 1.11 -0.55 -7.85
N GLY A 66 -0.03 0.11 -8.10
CA GLY A 66 -0.97 -0.34 -9.12
C GLY A 66 -0.44 -0.20 -10.55
N LEU A 67 0.38 0.83 -10.79
CA LEU A 67 0.92 1.17 -12.11
C LEU A 67 2.12 0.30 -12.45
N ASP A 68 3.09 0.19 -11.55
CA ASP A 68 4.36 -0.50 -11.84
C ASP A 68 4.24 -2.02 -11.76
N GLY A 69 3.37 -2.53 -10.88
CA GLY A 69 3.03 -3.95 -10.85
C GLY A 69 2.41 -4.43 -12.17
N ALA A 70 1.67 -3.58 -12.88
CA ALA A 70 1.12 -3.91 -14.19
C ALA A 70 2.20 -3.93 -15.29
N ILE A 71 3.15 -2.99 -15.24
CA ILE A 71 4.26 -2.90 -16.21
C ILE A 71 5.26 -4.04 -15.99
N ALA A 72 5.62 -4.35 -14.74
CA ALA A 72 6.53 -5.44 -14.40
C ALA A 72 5.95 -6.82 -14.79
N ARG A 73 4.65 -7.03 -14.59
CA ARG A 73 3.94 -8.25 -15.01
C ARG A 73 3.92 -8.40 -16.53
N ARG A 74 3.72 -7.32 -17.29
CA ARG A 74 3.73 -7.34 -18.76
C ARG A 74 5.12 -7.62 -19.35
N ARG A 75 6.19 -7.37 -18.59
CA ARG A 75 7.59 -7.53 -19.06
C ARG A 75 8.29 -8.77 -18.50
N SER A 76 7.61 -9.62 -17.72
CA SER A 76 8.19 -10.82 -17.09
C SER A 76 9.42 -10.55 -16.21
N LEU A 77 9.55 -9.34 -15.65
CA LEU A 77 10.71 -8.92 -14.85
C LEU A 77 10.49 -9.13 -13.34
N VAL A 78 9.67 -10.11 -12.97
CA VAL A 78 9.27 -10.32 -11.57
C VAL A 78 10.28 -11.22 -10.85
N THR A 79 10.99 -10.67 -9.86
CA THR A 79 11.96 -11.43 -9.02
C THR A 79 11.25 -12.20 -7.91
N ASN A 80 11.85 -13.29 -7.41
CA ASN A 80 11.26 -14.07 -6.31
C ASN A 80 11.24 -13.30 -4.98
N LEU A 81 12.23 -12.44 -4.72
CA LEU A 81 12.25 -11.56 -3.55
C LEU A 81 11.16 -10.48 -3.65
N GLY A 82 11.01 -9.85 -4.81
CA GLY A 82 9.95 -8.85 -5.04
C GLY A 82 8.55 -9.41 -4.79
N LYS A 83 8.28 -10.65 -5.20
CA LYS A 83 6.99 -11.33 -4.93
C LYS A 83 6.65 -11.46 -3.45
N ILE A 84 7.65 -11.54 -2.57
CA ILE A 84 7.47 -11.67 -1.13
C ILE A 84 7.40 -10.27 -0.48
N LEU A 85 8.22 -9.33 -0.95
CA LEU A 85 8.28 -7.97 -0.42
C LEU A 85 7.06 -7.12 -0.80
N ASP A 86 6.50 -7.26 -2.00
CA ASP A 86 5.32 -6.49 -2.46
C ASP A 86 4.14 -6.60 -1.48
N PRO A 87 3.65 -7.81 -1.13
CA PRO A 87 2.50 -7.95 -0.24
C PRO A 87 2.77 -7.53 1.21
N ILE A 88 4.05 -7.37 1.59
CA ILE A 88 4.46 -6.87 2.90
C ILE A 88 4.47 -5.35 2.87
N ALA A 89 5.12 -4.73 1.88
CA ALA A 89 5.19 -3.29 1.71
C ALA A 89 3.79 -2.66 1.62
N ASP A 90 2.89 -3.26 0.84
CA ASP A 90 1.51 -2.77 0.70
C ASP A 90 0.75 -2.74 2.02
N LYS A 91 0.91 -3.77 2.85
CA LYS A 91 0.26 -3.82 4.16
C LYS A 91 0.96 -2.96 5.20
N ALA A 92 2.28 -2.82 5.09
CA ALA A 92 3.05 -1.99 5.99
C ALA A 92 2.68 -0.51 5.81
N LEU A 93 2.46 -0.05 4.57
CA LEU A 93 2.07 1.33 4.31
C LEU A 93 0.71 1.67 4.95
N LEU A 94 -0.37 1.01 4.52
CA LEU A 94 -1.72 1.35 5.01
C LEU A 94 -1.97 0.83 6.42
N GLY A 95 -1.55 -0.39 6.73
CA GLY A 95 -1.70 -0.98 8.06
C GLY A 95 -0.84 -0.25 9.11
N GLY A 96 0.40 0.09 8.78
CA GLY A 96 1.25 0.91 9.64
C GLY A 96 0.68 2.31 9.85
N SER A 97 0.15 2.94 8.80
CA SER A 97 -0.49 4.24 8.92
C SER A 97 -1.70 4.19 9.85
N LEU A 98 -2.56 3.17 9.75
CA LEU A 98 -3.69 2.99 10.68
C LEU A 98 -3.25 2.80 12.13
N ILE A 99 -2.17 2.04 12.37
CA ILE A 99 -1.58 1.87 13.71
C ILE A 99 -1.14 3.21 14.26
N VAL A 100 -0.31 3.95 13.51
CA VAL A 100 0.19 5.27 13.91
C VAL A 100 -0.97 6.24 14.18
N LEU A 101 -1.96 6.29 13.29
CA LEU A 101 -3.14 7.13 13.46
C LEU A 101 -3.98 6.74 14.69
N SER A 102 -3.97 5.48 15.10
CA SER A 102 -4.66 5.04 16.33
C SER A 102 -3.88 5.39 17.59
N ILE A 103 -2.54 5.35 17.52
CA ILE A 103 -1.66 5.84 18.59
C ILE A 103 -1.87 7.35 18.80
N LEU A 104 -2.04 8.10 17.70
CA LEU A 104 -2.32 9.53 17.70
C LEU A 104 -3.79 9.87 18.01
N GLU A 105 -4.60 8.89 18.39
CA GLU A 105 -6.04 9.01 18.70
C GLU A 105 -6.92 9.55 17.56
N ALA A 106 -6.39 9.63 16.33
CA ALA A 106 -7.10 10.09 15.14
C ALA A 106 -8.02 9.01 14.54
N VAL A 107 -7.72 7.74 14.81
CA VAL A 107 -8.52 6.57 14.39
C VAL A 107 -8.85 5.71 15.61
N PRO A 108 -10.11 5.28 15.80
CA PRO A 108 -10.45 4.33 16.84
C PRO A 108 -9.75 2.99 16.63
N TRP A 109 -9.12 2.44 17.68
CA TRP A 109 -8.46 1.13 17.63
C TRP A 109 -9.35 0.01 17.11
N THR A 110 -10.66 0.08 17.36
CA THR A 110 -11.65 -0.86 16.82
C THR A 110 -11.59 -0.95 15.29
N ALA A 111 -11.53 0.18 14.58
CA ALA A 111 -11.44 0.20 13.12
C ALA A 111 -10.11 -0.43 12.65
N THR A 112 -9.01 -0.03 13.28
CA THR A 112 -7.66 -0.52 12.96
C THR A 112 -7.52 -2.02 13.15
N VAL A 113 -7.95 -2.55 14.30
CA VAL A 113 -7.87 -3.99 14.60
C VAL A 113 -8.70 -4.79 13.62
N ILE A 114 -9.94 -4.38 13.32
CA ILE A 114 -10.80 -5.08 12.35
C ILE A 114 -10.13 -5.14 10.96
N ILE A 115 -9.60 -4.01 10.50
CA ILE A 115 -8.95 -3.94 9.18
C ILE A 115 -7.70 -4.83 9.13
N LEU A 116 -6.81 -4.71 10.13
CA LEU A 116 -5.56 -5.46 10.19
C LEU A 116 -5.80 -6.97 10.30
N VAL A 117 -6.68 -7.40 11.19
CA VAL A 117 -7.02 -8.82 11.37
C VAL A 117 -7.53 -9.40 10.06
N ARG A 118 -8.41 -8.68 9.35
CA ARG A 118 -8.91 -9.13 8.05
C ARG A 118 -7.77 -9.21 7.01
N GLU A 119 -6.94 -8.19 6.90
CA GLU A 119 -5.87 -8.13 5.89
C GLU A 119 -4.80 -9.21 6.07
N LEU A 120 -4.36 -9.41 7.32
CA LEU A 120 -3.42 -10.46 7.67
C LEU A 120 -4.08 -11.83 7.56
N GLY A 121 -5.31 -11.98 8.09
CA GLY A 121 -6.07 -13.23 8.07
C GLY A 121 -6.29 -13.77 6.66
N ILE A 122 -6.74 -12.95 5.71
CA ILE A 122 -6.93 -13.39 4.31
C ILE A 122 -5.61 -13.71 3.64
N THR A 123 -4.53 -13.03 4.01
CA THR A 123 -3.19 -13.33 3.46
C THR A 123 -2.73 -14.71 3.92
N VAL A 124 -2.80 -14.97 5.23
CA VAL A 124 -2.47 -16.28 5.80
C VAL A 124 -3.35 -17.37 5.21
N TYR A 125 -4.67 -17.15 5.12
CA TYR A 125 -5.62 -18.09 4.52
C TYR A 125 -5.27 -18.40 3.06
N ARG A 126 -4.96 -17.38 2.24
CA ARG A 126 -4.55 -17.58 0.85
C ARG A 126 -3.29 -18.44 0.74
N LEU A 127 -2.29 -18.18 1.60
CA LEU A 127 -1.06 -18.96 1.62
C LEU A 127 -1.32 -20.42 2.04
N ALA A 128 -2.22 -20.66 2.99
CA ALA A 128 -2.59 -21.99 3.44
C ALA A 128 -3.37 -22.80 2.40
N VAL A 129 -4.26 -22.16 1.64
CA VAL A 129 -5.16 -22.84 0.68
C VAL A 129 -4.58 -22.91 -0.75
N ILE A 130 -3.51 -22.17 -1.05
CA ILE A 130 -2.86 -22.13 -2.37
C ILE A 130 -2.49 -23.52 -2.90
N LYS A 131 -2.17 -24.47 -2.01
CA LYS A 131 -1.82 -25.86 -2.39
C LYS A 131 -3.03 -26.75 -2.70
N LYS A 132 -4.27 -26.33 -2.36
CA LYS A 132 -5.48 -27.17 -2.40
C LYS A 132 -6.57 -26.65 -3.35
N LYS A 133 -6.64 -25.35 -3.61
CA LYS A 133 -7.65 -24.77 -4.51
C LYS A 133 -7.18 -23.43 -5.08
N VAL A 134 -7.39 -23.20 -6.38
CA VAL A 134 -7.16 -21.90 -7.00
C VAL A 134 -8.33 -20.98 -6.62
N ILE A 135 -8.13 -20.12 -5.61
CA ILE A 135 -9.14 -19.14 -5.20
C ILE A 135 -9.01 -17.92 -6.12
N ALA A 136 -9.97 -17.75 -7.03
CA ALA A 136 -10.06 -16.56 -7.86
C ALA A 136 -10.22 -15.31 -6.99
N ALA A 137 -9.45 -14.26 -7.27
CA ALA A 137 -9.55 -12.99 -6.56
C ALA A 137 -10.94 -12.35 -6.82
N SER A 138 -11.68 -12.07 -5.76
CA SER A 138 -12.94 -11.30 -5.86
C SER A 138 -12.63 -9.84 -6.20
N GLY A 139 -13.28 -9.29 -7.23
CA GLY A 139 -13.11 -7.89 -7.65
C GLY A 139 -13.32 -6.84 -6.55
N GLY A 140 -14.07 -7.17 -5.50
CA GLY A 140 -14.27 -6.31 -4.32
C GLY A 140 -12.99 -5.95 -3.55
N GLY A 141 -11.90 -6.71 -3.73
CA GLY A 141 -10.62 -6.40 -3.09
C GLY A 141 -10.01 -5.07 -3.54
N LYS A 142 -10.15 -4.71 -4.82
CA LYS A 142 -9.56 -3.48 -5.37
C LYS A 142 -10.30 -2.23 -4.88
N PHE A 143 -11.63 -2.29 -4.88
CA PHE A 143 -12.47 -1.21 -4.37
C PHE A 143 -12.22 -0.97 -2.87
N LYS A 144 -12.08 -2.04 -2.08
CA LYS A 144 -11.72 -1.96 -0.66
C LYS A 144 -10.42 -1.18 -0.44
N THR A 145 -9.37 -1.50 -1.21
CA THR A 145 -8.08 -0.80 -1.10
C THR A 145 -8.20 0.68 -1.43
N VAL A 146 -8.93 1.05 -2.49
CA VAL A 146 -9.17 2.46 -2.84
C VAL A 146 -9.88 3.19 -1.71
N MET A 147 -10.95 2.62 -1.16
CA MET A 147 -11.68 3.23 -0.04
C MET A 147 -10.81 3.40 1.20
N GLN A 148 -9.92 2.43 1.48
CA GLN A 148 -8.99 2.51 2.60
C GLN A 148 -7.93 3.59 2.43
N ILE A 149 -7.37 3.76 1.21
CA ILE A 149 -6.47 4.88 0.91
C ILE A 149 -7.21 6.20 1.14
N VAL A 150 -8.43 6.33 0.61
CA VAL A 150 -9.24 7.55 0.77
C VAL A 150 -9.52 7.83 2.25
N ALA A 151 -9.92 6.83 3.02
CA ALA A 151 -10.18 6.98 4.45
C ALA A 151 -8.93 7.47 5.21
N VAL A 152 -7.78 6.83 4.98
CA VAL A 152 -6.51 7.21 5.60
C VAL A 152 -6.10 8.63 5.20
N CYS A 153 -6.22 9.00 3.93
CA CYS A 153 -5.93 10.35 3.46
C CYS A 153 -6.86 11.40 4.09
N LEU A 154 -8.15 11.11 4.22
CA LEU A 154 -9.09 12.02 4.89
C LEU A 154 -8.74 12.22 6.36
N VAL A 155 -8.29 11.18 7.05
CA VAL A 155 -7.85 11.31 8.45
C VAL A 155 -6.57 12.15 8.56
N ILE A 156 -5.59 11.92 7.67
CA ILE A 156 -4.32 12.64 7.70
C ILE A 156 -4.50 14.10 7.26
N ALA A 157 -5.38 14.37 6.31
CA ALA A 157 -5.52 15.70 5.73
C ALA A 157 -5.73 16.80 6.80
N PRO A 158 -5.03 17.94 6.70
CA PRO A 158 -5.12 19.02 7.68
C PRO A 158 -6.35 19.92 7.47
N PHE A 159 -7.47 19.36 7.01
CA PHE A 159 -8.67 20.11 6.64
C PHE A 159 -9.75 20.13 7.72
N GLY A 160 -9.40 19.77 8.96
CA GLY A 160 -10.34 19.83 10.10
C GLY A 160 -10.91 21.23 10.35
N PHE A 161 -10.22 22.29 9.91
CA PHE A 161 -10.70 23.68 9.99
C PHE A 161 -11.92 23.96 9.10
N LEU A 162 -12.24 23.10 8.12
CA LEU A 162 -13.42 23.26 7.26
C LEU A 162 -14.75 23.06 8.01
N GLY A 163 -14.69 22.56 9.24
CA GLY A 163 -15.84 22.40 10.14
C GLY A 163 -16.32 20.97 10.28
N GLU A 164 -17.42 20.80 11.00
CA GLU A 164 -17.93 19.48 11.43
C GLU A 164 -18.27 18.54 10.28
N TRP A 165 -18.76 19.08 9.14
CA TRP A 165 -19.11 18.25 7.98
C TRP A 165 -17.93 17.42 7.48
N TYR A 166 -16.70 17.96 7.56
CA TYR A 166 -15.49 17.28 7.12
C TYR A 166 -15.13 16.13 8.08
N LEU A 167 -15.30 16.36 9.39
CA LEU A 167 -15.09 15.34 10.42
C LEU A 167 -16.11 14.21 10.26
N ILE A 168 -17.38 14.55 10.03
CA ILE A 168 -18.45 13.58 9.77
C ILE A 168 -18.15 12.76 8.52
N LEU A 169 -17.78 13.42 7.41
CA LEU A 169 -17.40 12.74 6.17
C LEU A 169 -16.26 11.75 6.39
N THR A 170 -15.21 12.18 7.10
CA THR A 170 -14.04 11.34 7.42
C THR A 170 -14.46 10.10 8.21
N GLN A 171 -15.30 10.26 9.23
CA GLN A 171 -15.82 9.15 10.02
C GLN A 171 -16.72 8.21 9.19
N VAL A 172 -17.63 8.75 8.38
CA VAL A 172 -18.50 7.96 7.50
C VAL A 172 -17.68 7.12 6.54
N VAL A 173 -16.66 7.71 5.90
CA VAL A 173 -15.80 6.99 4.95
C VAL A 173 -14.95 5.93 5.65
N LEU A 174 -14.44 6.22 6.85
CA LEU A 174 -13.70 5.25 7.66
C LEU A 174 -14.56 4.04 8.03
N TRP A 175 -15.74 4.25 8.59
CA TRP A 175 -16.63 3.16 9.01
C TRP A 175 -17.22 2.40 7.82
N PHE A 176 -17.50 3.09 6.72
CA PHE A 176 -17.86 2.44 5.45
C PHE A 176 -16.73 1.52 4.97
N THR A 177 -15.47 1.97 5.06
CA THR A 177 -14.29 1.14 4.72
C THR A 177 -14.18 -0.08 5.62
N VAL A 178 -14.44 0.06 6.93
CA VAL A 178 -14.48 -1.07 7.87
C VAL A 178 -15.57 -2.07 7.46
N ALA A 179 -16.79 -1.60 7.20
CA ALA A 179 -17.90 -2.45 6.78
C ALA A 179 -17.59 -3.20 5.47
N LEU A 180 -17.03 -2.50 4.48
CA LEU A 180 -16.58 -3.10 3.22
C LEU A 180 -15.46 -4.12 3.43
N THR A 181 -14.56 -3.87 4.39
CA THR A 181 -13.47 -4.78 4.75
C THR A 181 -14.01 -6.09 5.32
N VAL A 182 -14.97 -6.00 6.24
CA VAL A 182 -15.65 -7.17 6.80
C VAL A 182 -16.43 -7.91 5.72
N TRP A 183 -17.24 -7.20 4.93
CA TRP A 183 -18.04 -7.78 3.85
C TRP A 183 -17.19 -8.59 2.86
N THR A 184 -16.11 -7.98 2.36
CA THR A 184 -15.20 -8.67 1.44
C THR A 184 -14.43 -9.82 2.11
N GLY A 185 -14.24 -9.77 3.44
CA GLY A 185 -13.68 -10.88 4.21
C GLY A 185 -14.62 -12.08 4.26
N VAL A 186 -15.90 -11.85 4.57
CA VAL A 186 -16.94 -12.88 4.58
C VAL A 186 -17.10 -13.51 3.19
N GLN A 187 -17.11 -12.70 2.13
CA GLN A 187 -17.17 -13.19 0.74
C GLN A 187 -16.01 -14.15 0.40
N TYR A 188 -14.85 -13.98 1.04
CA TYR A 188 -13.68 -14.84 0.80
C TYR A 188 -13.80 -16.20 1.48
N LEU A 189 -14.54 -16.26 2.59
CA LEU A 189 -14.81 -17.47 3.36
C LEU A 189 -16.03 -18.24 2.83
N TRP A 190 -16.89 -17.58 2.04
CA TRP A 190 -18.05 -18.24 1.46
C TRP A 190 -17.62 -19.21 0.34
N PRO A 191 -17.93 -20.52 0.47
CA PRO A 191 -17.58 -21.49 -0.56
C PRO A 191 -18.35 -21.16 -1.85
N LYS A 192 -17.62 -20.83 -2.92
CA LYS A 192 -18.20 -20.88 -4.26
C LYS A 192 -18.44 -22.36 -4.60
N LYS A 193 -19.73 -22.73 -4.73
CA LYS A 193 -20.16 -23.99 -5.33
C LYS A 193 -19.63 -24.09 -6.75
#